data_AF-A0A9E4PN30-F1
#
_entry.id   AF-A0A9E4PN30-F1
#
_cell.length_a   1.000
_cell.length_b   1.000
_cell.length_c   1.000
_cell.angle_alpha   90.00
_cell.angle_beta   90.00
_cell.angle_gamma   90.00
#
_symmetry.space_group_name_H-M   'P 1'
#
loop_
_entity.id
_entity.type
_entity.pdbx_description
1 polymer ?
#
loop_
_entity_poly.entity_id
_entity_poly.type
_entity_poly.pdbx_seq_one_letter_code
_entity_poly.pdbx_strand_id
1 'polypeptide(L)' 'MHAYSAAGNRAEALNVYHQFREILSAEVGTEPSEQTQAIYLGLLE' A
#
# COMPACT_ATOMS: atom_id res chain seq x y z
N MET A 1 6.66 -1.45 0.02
CA MET A 1 6.02 -0.11 0.00
C MET A 1 6.95 0.99 0.51
N HIS A 2 7.34 0.99 1.79
CA HIS A 2 8.29 1.98 2.35
C HIS A 2 9.61 2.08 1.58
N ALA A 3 10.20 0.94 1.20
CA ALA A 3 11.45 0.93 0.43
C ALA A 3 11.31 1.56 -0.96
N TYR A 4 10.18 1.33 -1.65
CA TYR A 4 9.91 1.92 -2.97
C TYR A 4 9.58 3.42 -2.86
N SER A 5 8.85 3.83 -1.82
CA SER A 5 8.62 5.25 -1.50
C SER A 5 9.94 5.98 -1.23
N ALA A 6 10.81 5.41 -0.40
CA ALA A 6 12.13 5.97 -0.08
C ALA A 6 13.07 5.99 -1.31
N ALA A 7 12.89 5.08 -2.26
CA ALA A 7 13.62 5.05 -3.52
C ALA A 7 13.03 5.99 -4.60
N GLY A 8 11.97 6.76 -4.28
CA GLY A 8 11.28 7.65 -5.22
C GLY A 8 10.44 6.92 -6.27
N ASN A 9 10.28 5.60 -6.17
CA ASN A 9 9.48 4.79 -7.07
C ASN A 9 8.03 4.70 -6.57
N ARG A 10 7.31 5.82 -6.72
CA ARG A 10 5.90 5.96 -6.31
C ARG A 10 4.98 4.97 -7.01
N ALA A 11 5.19 4.71 -8.31
CA ALA A 11 4.37 3.77 -9.07
C ALA A 11 4.41 2.36 -8.46
N GLU A 12 5.61 1.87 -8.13
CA GLU A 12 5.77 0.55 -7.54
C GLU A 12 5.28 0.49 -6.09
N ALA A 13 5.37 1.60 -5.35
CA ALA A 13 4.79 1.70 -4.02
C ALA A 13 3.26 1.56 -4.05
N LEU A 14 2.59 2.20 -5.01
CA LEU A 14 1.14 2.09 -5.21
C LEU A 14 0.74 0.68 -5.68
N ASN A 15 1.48 0.10 -6.62
CA ASN A 15 1.22 -1.24 -7.13
C ASN A 15 1.26 -2.29 -6.01
N VAL A 16 2.30 -2.23 -5.16
CA VAL A 16 2.43 -3.11 -3.98
C VAL A 16 1.31 -2.90 -2.97
N TYR A 17 0.81 -1.67 -2.80
CA TYR A 17 -0.35 -1.41 -1.93
C TYR A 17 -1.63 -2.04 -2.46
N HIS A 18 -1.88 -1.91 -3.76
CA HIS A 18 -3.08 -2.48 -4.37
C HIS A 18 -3.07 -4.01 -4.31
N GLN A 19 -1.94 -4.65 -4.61
CA GLN A 19 -1.79 -6.10 -4.48
C GLN A 19 -1.97 -6.56 -3.03
N PHE A 20 -1.38 -5.85 -2.07
CA PHE A 20 -1.52 -6.17 -0.65
C PHE A 20 -2.98 -6.09 -0.20
N ARG A 21 -3.71 -5.05 -0.63
CA ARG A 21 -5.14 -4.89 -0.31
C ARG A 21 -5.99 -6.01 -0.90
N GLU A 22 -5.71 -6.41 -2.13
CA GLU A 22 -6.43 -7.49 -2.79
C GLU A 22 -6.24 -8.83 -2.07
N ILE A 23 -5.00 -9.16 -1.68
CA ILE A 23 -4.68 -10.38 -0.93
C ILE A 23 -5.35 -10.38 0.45
N LEU A 24 -5.31 -9.26 1.17
CA LEU A 24 -5.98 -9.12 2.47
C LEU A 24 -7.49 -9.34 2.36
N SER A 25 -8.11 -8.73 1.34
CA SER A 25 -9.53 -8.88 1.09
C SER A 25 -9.88 -10.30 0.66
N ALA A 26 -9.04 -10.95 -0.13
CA ALA A 26 -9.28 -12.30 -0.66
C ALA A 26 -9.08 -13.39 0.39
N GLU A 27 -8.01 -13.30 1.19
CA GLU A 27 -7.60 -14.36 2.11
C GLU A 27 -8.17 -14.19 3.52
N VAL A 28 -8.36 -12.94 3.96
CA VAL A 28 -8.73 -12.62 5.36
C VAL A 28 -10.08 -11.90 5.43
N GLY A 29 -10.56 -11.33 4.32
CA GLY A 29 -11.79 -10.55 4.27
C GLY A 29 -11.69 -9.23 5.04
N THR A 30 -10.47 -8.72 5.24
CA THR A 30 -10.20 -7.51 6.02
C THR A 30 -9.50 -6.45 5.18
N GLU A 31 -9.59 -5.21 5.63
CA GLU A 31 -8.92 -4.08 4.99
C GLU A 31 -7.54 -3.81 5.62
N PRO A 32 -6.62 -3.15 4.90
CA PRO A 32 -5.34 -2.71 5.45
C PRO A 32 -5.55 -1.80 6.66
N SER A 33 -4.71 -1.96 7.68
CA SER A 33 -4.75 -1.14 8.90
C SER A 33 -4.59 0.35 8.60
N GLU A 34 -5.09 1.22 9.49
CA GLU A 34 -5.00 2.69 9.36
C GLU A 34 -3.56 3.18 9.13
N GLN A 35 -2.58 2.57 9.80
CA GLN A 35 -1.16 2.88 9.60
C GLN A 35 -0.70 2.61 8.16
N THR A 36 -1.20 1.54 7.53
CA THR A 36 -0.88 1.19 6.14
C THR A 36 -1.60 2.12 5.15
N GLN A 37 -2.83 2.51 5.45
CA GLN A 37 -3.56 3.52 4.67
C GLN A 37 -2.89 4.90 4.73
N ALA A 38 -2.35 5.31 5.88
CA ALA A 38 -1.63 6.59 6.00
C ALA A 38 -0.42 6.67 5.06
N ILE A 39 0.31 5.56 4.89
CA ILE A 39 1.44 5.48 3.95
C ILE A 39 0.97 5.62 2.50
N TYR A 40 -0.17 5.00 2.15
CA TYR A 40 -0.78 5.14 0.83
C TYR A 40 -1.26 6.57 0.56
N LEU A 41 -1.89 7.22 1.53
CA LEU A 41 -2.34 8.61 1.39
C LEU A 41 -1.16 9.56 1.17
N GLY A 42 -0.06 9.39 1.91
CA GLY A 42 1.17 10.17 1.70
C GLY A 42 1.90 9.88 0.37
N LEU A 43 1.57 8.80 -0.33
CA LEU A 43 2.06 8.52 -1.68
C LEU A 43 1.26 9.25 -2.77
N LEU A 44 0.03 9.67 -2.47
CA LEU A 44 -0.88 10.35 -3.39
C LEU A 44 -0.75 11.89 -3.38
N GLU A 45 -0.12 12.47 -2.36
CA GLU A 45 0.22 13.90 -2.27
C GLU A 45 1.44 14.27 -3.13
#